data_AF-A0A3M2MAN2-F1
#
_entry.id   AF-A0A3M2MAN2-F1
#
_cell.length_a   1.000
_cell.length_b   1.000
_cell.length_c   1.000
_cell.angle_alpha   90.00
_cell.angle_beta   90.00
_cell.angle_gamma   90.00
#
_symmetry.space_group_name_H-M   'P 1'
#
loop_
_entity.id
_entity.type
_entity.pdbx_description
1 polymer ?
#
loop_
_entity_poly.entity_id
_entity_poly.type
_entity_poly.pdbx_seq_one_letter_code
_entity_poly.pdbx_strand_id
1 'polypeptide(L)'
;MRRVLGSGARAHEGLIEVTGSLGLPDLPGLDEATGPLHGTSRMRSWYDGTRRWRLAELSTTGERDYLSNGDSFDIWDYEQNQYTRIAGHPAVRLPNATDLTPPALARRLLKLVRAQDKLTTLKPRRVAGRSADGLRVTAADPDTTVGAVDVWSDPSTGVPLEVRVVSRGTARPALTTRFLEFAPKRPAAKDVAPRPARGLPRGTVDAPDLLSRLVTFTNLRLPDRLTGREALPGTASVASIRGYAGGFGSLAVAPLPPRYGQQLVGAAQEAGAALTPLRPPRGRGGEYLMLTTPLLNAMLFHSDAGPTFLLVGAVRPEVLTAAAGELAS
;
A
#
# COMPACT_ATOMS: atom_id res chain seq x y z
N MET A 1 6.26 -17.73 -11.05
CA MET A 1 5.15 -17.46 -10.10
C MET A 1 5.18 -18.37 -8.88
N ARG A 2 5.01 -19.70 -9.00
CA ARG A 2 4.98 -20.61 -7.82
C ARG A 2 6.22 -20.48 -6.91
N ARG A 3 7.42 -20.39 -7.48
CA ARG A 3 8.67 -20.17 -6.71
C ARG A 3 8.62 -18.88 -5.86
N VAL A 4 8.13 -17.78 -6.43
CA VAL A 4 7.98 -16.50 -5.73
C VAL A 4 6.98 -16.59 -4.58
N LEU A 5 5.82 -17.19 -4.82
CA LEU A 5 4.80 -17.35 -3.78
C LEU A 5 5.28 -18.27 -2.64
N GLY A 6 6.09 -19.29 -2.97
CA GLY A 6 6.70 -20.20 -2.01
C GLY A 6 7.94 -19.66 -1.28
N SER A 7 8.45 -18.48 -1.65
CA SER A 7 9.68 -17.93 -1.05
C SER A 7 9.44 -17.19 0.28
N GLY A 8 8.21 -17.21 0.81
CA GLY A 8 7.79 -16.37 1.94
C GLY A 8 8.61 -16.55 3.23
N ALA A 9 9.14 -17.75 3.48
CA ALA A 9 9.96 -18.04 4.66
C ALA A 9 11.47 -18.02 4.38
N ARG A 10 11.91 -17.64 3.17
CA ARG A 10 13.32 -17.67 2.78
C ARG A 10 14.05 -16.49 3.42
N ALA A 11 14.98 -16.79 4.33
CA ALA A 11 15.80 -15.79 4.98
C ALA A 11 16.72 -15.09 3.97
N HIS A 12 16.88 -13.78 4.15
CA HIS A 12 17.75 -12.95 3.32
C HIS A 12 18.07 -11.64 4.05
N GLU A 13 19.13 -10.98 3.61
CA GLU A 13 19.42 -9.59 3.97
C GLU A 13 19.88 -8.80 2.75
N GLY A 14 19.73 -7.48 2.82
CA GLY A 14 20.16 -6.63 1.71
C GLY A 14 19.75 -5.17 1.83
N LEU A 15 20.30 -4.36 0.92
CA LEU A 15 19.93 -2.98 0.72
C LEU A 15 18.93 -2.90 -0.44
N ILE A 16 17.81 -2.23 -0.23
CA ILE A 16 16.70 -2.06 -1.15
C ILE A 16 16.62 -0.58 -1.54
N GLU A 17 16.28 -0.34 -2.81
CA GLU A 17 15.93 0.98 -3.34
C GLU A 17 14.52 0.91 -3.90
N VAL A 18 13.67 1.83 -3.47
CA VAL A 18 12.31 2.03 -3.98
C VAL A 18 12.30 3.36 -4.71
N THR A 19 11.83 3.37 -5.95
CA THR A 19 11.63 4.57 -6.75
C THR A 19 10.16 4.64 -7.18
N GLY A 20 9.45 5.63 -6.67
CA GLY A 20 8.06 5.93 -7.03
C GLY A 20 7.96 7.24 -7.81
N SER A 21 7.06 7.27 -8.78
CA SER A 21 6.77 8.45 -9.63
C SER A 21 5.26 8.68 -9.72
N LEU A 22 4.58 8.56 -8.58
CA LEU A 22 3.12 8.65 -8.53
C LEU A 22 2.61 10.08 -8.61
N GLY A 23 3.38 11.11 -8.23
CA GLY A 23 2.88 12.48 -8.33
C GLY A 23 1.70 12.81 -7.38
N LEU A 24 1.46 11.99 -6.34
CA LEU A 24 0.73 12.38 -5.13
C LEU A 24 1.27 13.71 -4.55
N PRO A 25 0.39 14.59 -4.05
CA PRO A 25 0.79 15.72 -3.25
C PRO A 25 1.29 15.26 -1.88
N ASP A 26 2.00 16.13 -1.17
CA ASP A 26 2.25 15.93 0.26
C ASP A 26 0.90 15.96 0.99
N LEU A 27 0.59 14.87 1.69
CA LEU A 27 -0.69 14.67 2.38
C LEU A 27 -0.43 14.67 3.88
N PRO A 28 -0.81 15.74 4.61
CA PRO A 28 -0.54 15.85 6.04
C PRO A 28 -1.01 14.62 6.82
N GLY A 29 -0.10 13.98 7.54
CA GLY A 29 -0.40 12.79 8.35
C GLY A 29 -0.43 11.47 7.58
N LEU A 30 -0.13 11.47 6.27
CA LEU A 30 0.07 10.29 5.44
C LEU A 30 1.47 10.22 4.81
N ASP A 31 2.35 11.14 5.21
CA ASP A 31 3.72 11.26 4.69
C ASP A 31 4.50 9.95 4.83
N GLU A 32 4.31 9.23 5.94
CA GLU A 32 4.96 7.93 6.18
C GLU A 32 4.50 6.83 5.20
N ALA A 33 3.22 6.84 4.83
CA ALA A 33 2.63 5.83 3.96
C ALA A 33 2.89 6.14 2.47
N THR A 34 3.08 7.41 2.14
CA THR A 34 3.18 7.90 0.76
C THR A 34 4.60 8.34 0.37
N GLY A 35 5.47 8.67 1.31
CA GLY A 35 6.84 9.11 1.06
C GLY A 35 7.63 8.20 0.12
N PRO A 36 7.69 6.87 0.37
CA PRO A 36 8.40 5.95 -0.53
C PRO A 36 7.82 5.84 -1.95
N LEU A 37 6.57 6.25 -2.14
CA LEU A 37 5.89 6.28 -3.43
C LEU A 37 6.22 7.55 -4.23
N HIS A 38 6.92 8.48 -3.58
CA HIS A 38 7.16 9.86 -3.96
C HIS A 38 8.66 10.16 -3.99
N GLY A 39 9.34 9.70 -5.05
CA GLY A 39 10.78 9.87 -5.20
C GLY A 39 11.54 8.58 -4.94
N THR A 40 12.69 8.67 -4.29
CA THR A 40 13.58 7.53 -4.03
C THR A 40 13.81 7.34 -2.54
N SER A 41 13.45 6.16 -2.02
CA SER A 41 13.73 5.74 -0.64
C SER A 41 14.67 4.54 -0.64
N ARG A 42 15.50 4.44 0.40
CA ARG A 42 16.38 3.29 0.63
C ARG A 42 16.00 2.60 1.92
N MET A 43 16.08 1.27 1.91
CA MET A 43 15.73 0.45 3.07
C MET A 43 16.75 -0.66 3.23
N ARG A 44 17.19 -0.95 4.46
CA ARG A 44 17.99 -2.15 4.75
C ARG A 44 17.11 -3.20 5.41
N SER A 45 17.13 -4.41 4.87
CA SER A 45 16.30 -5.53 5.31
C SER A 45 17.15 -6.63 5.93
N TRP A 46 16.73 -7.13 7.08
CA TRP A 46 17.23 -8.33 7.72
C TRP A 46 16.04 -9.25 7.99
N TYR A 47 15.80 -10.20 7.08
CA TYR A 47 14.63 -11.07 7.10
C TYR A 47 15.01 -12.48 7.56
N ASP A 48 14.57 -12.89 8.75
CA ASP A 48 14.76 -14.23 9.33
C ASP A 48 13.44 -15.03 9.36
N GLY A 49 12.59 -14.81 8.36
CA GLY A 49 11.30 -15.49 8.19
C GLY A 49 10.10 -14.63 8.57
N THR A 50 8.91 -15.23 8.56
CA THR A 50 7.63 -14.50 8.62
C THR A 50 7.33 -13.84 9.96
N ARG A 51 7.93 -14.34 11.04
CA ARG A 51 7.70 -13.84 12.41
C ARG A 51 8.87 -13.04 12.98
N ARG A 52 10.01 -13.00 12.27
CA ARG A 52 11.23 -12.40 12.81
C ARG A 52 11.99 -11.69 11.71
N TRP A 53 11.94 -10.37 11.72
CA TRP A 53 12.61 -9.54 10.72
C TRP A 53 12.72 -8.10 11.19
N ARG A 54 13.65 -7.36 10.59
CA ARG A 54 13.80 -5.92 10.72
C ARG A 54 13.91 -5.30 9.34
N LEU A 55 13.27 -4.15 9.15
CA LEU A 55 13.45 -3.29 8.00
C LEU A 55 13.73 -1.88 8.50
N ALA A 56 14.89 -1.33 8.17
CA ALA A 56 15.25 0.05 8.45
C ALA A 56 15.02 0.89 7.18
N GLU A 57 14.08 1.82 7.21
CA GLU A 57 13.97 2.87 6.19
C GLU A 57 14.99 3.97 6.51
N LEU A 58 15.84 4.28 5.53
CA LEU A 58 17.00 5.14 5.72
C LEU A 58 16.65 6.58 5.30
N SER A 59 17.00 7.53 6.15
CA SER A 59 16.96 8.96 5.85
C SER A 59 18.38 9.51 5.69
N THR A 60 18.51 10.81 5.44
CA THR A 60 19.82 11.50 5.44
C THR A 60 20.42 11.62 6.85
N THR A 61 19.60 11.59 7.89
CA THR A 61 19.98 11.92 9.27
C THR A 61 19.75 10.79 10.26
N GLY A 62 19.16 9.67 9.83
CA GLY A 62 18.80 8.57 10.71
C GLY A 62 18.13 7.41 9.99
N GLU A 63 17.35 6.65 10.75
CA GLU A 63 16.60 5.50 10.27
C GLU A 63 15.30 5.36 11.03
N ARG A 64 14.29 4.85 10.33
CA ARG A 64 13.05 4.38 10.92
C ARG A 64 12.90 2.90 10.70
N ASP A 65 12.83 2.17 11.79
CA ASP A 65 12.81 0.73 11.78
C ASP A 65 11.42 0.19 12.03
N TYR A 66 11.09 -0.86 11.27
CA TYR A 66 9.97 -1.74 11.48
C TYR A 66 10.51 -3.10 11.91
N LEU A 67 10.08 -3.58 13.07
CA LEU A 67 10.58 -4.81 13.66
C LEU A 67 9.41 -5.75 13.94
N SER A 68 9.56 -7.01 13.55
CA SER A 68 8.68 -8.09 13.96
C SER A 68 9.47 -9.09 14.78
N ASN A 69 8.97 -9.42 15.97
CA ASN A 69 9.59 -10.38 16.87
C ASN A 69 8.54 -11.29 17.52
N GLY A 70 8.04 -12.25 16.76
CA GLY A 70 6.99 -13.16 17.19
C GLY A 70 5.62 -12.49 17.13
N ASP A 71 5.15 -12.01 18.28
CA ASP A 71 3.79 -11.49 18.45
C ASP A 71 3.73 -9.98 18.61
N SER A 72 4.88 -9.30 18.57
CA SER A 72 4.97 -7.84 18.58
C SER A 72 5.40 -7.29 17.22
N PHE A 73 4.86 -6.12 16.91
CA PHE A 73 5.34 -5.24 15.86
C PHE A 73 5.83 -3.96 16.52
N ASP A 74 7.11 -3.68 16.44
CA ASP A 74 7.70 -2.50 17.05
C ASP A 74 8.17 -1.53 15.95
N ILE A 75 8.04 -0.23 16.19
CA ILE A 75 8.57 0.84 15.35
C ILE A 75 9.62 1.57 16.17
N TRP A 76 10.82 1.76 15.64
CA TRP A 76 11.83 2.61 16.25
C TRP A 76 12.16 3.75 15.30
N ASP A 77 11.93 4.98 15.75
CA ASP A 77 12.26 6.18 15.01
C ASP A 77 13.49 6.81 15.65
N TYR A 78 14.61 6.81 14.91
CA TYR A 78 15.89 7.29 15.41
C TYR A 78 15.84 8.80 15.65
N GLU A 79 15.32 9.55 14.70
CA GLU A 79 15.24 11.01 14.74
C GLU A 79 14.35 11.52 15.87
N GLN A 80 13.22 10.85 16.12
CA GLN A 80 12.33 11.17 17.24
C GLN A 80 12.82 10.58 18.58
N ASN A 81 13.91 9.80 18.57
CA ASN A 81 14.41 9.07 19.73
C ASN A 81 13.27 8.30 20.44
N GLN A 82 12.43 7.61 19.66
CA GLN A 82 11.19 7.01 20.15
C GLN A 82 11.06 5.56 19.73
N TYR A 83 10.74 4.69 20.69
CA TYR A 83 10.41 3.28 20.44
C TYR A 83 8.93 3.03 20.73
N THR A 84 8.19 2.62 19.72
CA THR A 84 6.75 2.37 19.82
C THR A 84 6.46 0.90 19.61
N ARG A 85 5.94 0.24 20.63
CA ARG A 85 5.41 -1.12 20.51
C ARG A 85 3.95 -1.05 20.08
N ILE A 86 3.62 -1.75 18.99
CA ILE A 86 2.24 -2.01 18.60
C ILE A 86 1.86 -3.39 19.14
N ALA A 87 0.99 -3.40 20.14
CA ALA A 87 0.51 -4.63 20.76
C ALA A 87 -0.65 -5.22 19.93
N GLY A 88 -0.53 -6.51 19.60
CA GLY A 88 -1.50 -7.24 18.77
C GLY A 88 -1.28 -7.04 17.27
N HIS A 89 -2.10 -7.73 16.47
CA HIS A 89 -2.10 -7.62 15.02
C HIS A 89 -3.39 -6.91 14.59
N PRO A 90 -3.32 -5.67 14.07
CA PRO A 90 -4.50 -5.02 13.56
C PRO A 90 -5.01 -5.80 12.35
N ALA A 91 -6.32 -6.06 12.28
CA ALA A 91 -6.94 -6.73 11.14
C ALA A 91 -6.74 -5.93 9.83
N VAL A 92 -6.59 -4.61 9.94
CA VAL A 92 -6.30 -3.67 8.86
C VAL A 92 -5.24 -2.69 9.35
N ARG A 93 -4.19 -2.42 8.57
CA ARG A 93 -3.25 -1.32 8.85
C ARG A 93 -3.02 -0.48 7.60
N LEU A 94 -2.61 0.76 7.80
CA LEU A 94 -2.08 1.56 6.70
C LEU A 94 -0.84 0.85 6.11
N PRO A 95 -0.65 0.92 4.78
CA PRO A 95 0.59 0.51 4.15
C PRO A 95 1.78 1.28 4.74
N ASN A 96 2.94 0.64 4.77
CA ASN A 96 4.21 1.28 5.16
C ASN A 96 5.36 0.70 4.32
N ALA A 97 6.60 1.16 4.59
CA ALA A 97 7.80 0.72 3.88
C ALA A 97 7.95 -0.82 3.75
N THR A 98 7.45 -1.58 4.73
CA THR A 98 7.55 -3.05 4.72
C THR A 98 6.78 -3.71 3.58
N ASP A 99 5.73 -3.05 3.08
CA ASP A 99 4.95 -3.51 1.93
C ASP A 99 5.67 -3.31 0.59
N LEU A 100 6.74 -2.50 0.57
CA LEU A 100 7.45 -2.08 -0.63
C LEU A 100 8.78 -2.82 -0.84
N THR A 101 9.14 -3.75 0.06
CA THR A 101 10.25 -4.67 -0.21
C THR A 101 9.93 -5.52 -1.45
N PRO A 102 10.91 -5.84 -2.33
CA PRO A 102 10.64 -6.63 -3.53
C PRO A 102 9.90 -7.95 -3.23
N PRO A 103 10.25 -8.72 -2.17
CA PRO A 103 9.53 -9.95 -1.84
C PRO A 103 8.09 -9.70 -1.36
N ALA A 104 7.85 -8.67 -0.52
CA ALA A 104 6.50 -8.37 -0.03
C ALA A 104 5.60 -7.89 -1.17
N LEU A 105 6.07 -6.92 -1.96
CA LEU A 105 5.30 -6.34 -3.05
C LEU A 105 4.98 -7.38 -4.13
N ALA A 106 5.97 -8.17 -4.56
CA ALA A 106 5.75 -9.23 -5.56
C ALA A 106 4.69 -10.22 -5.09
N ARG A 107 4.77 -10.70 -3.84
CA ARG A 107 3.77 -11.66 -3.32
C ARG A 107 2.38 -11.04 -3.24
N ARG A 108 2.28 -9.77 -2.83
CA ARG A 108 0.99 -9.06 -2.78
C ARG A 108 0.38 -8.94 -4.17
N LEU A 109 1.15 -8.46 -5.15
CA LEU A 109 0.68 -8.28 -6.53
C LEU A 109 0.38 -9.61 -7.23
N LEU A 110 1.21 -10.65 -7.03
CA LEU A 110 0.97 -11.96 -7.64
C LEU A 110 -0.27 -12.67 -7.07
N LYS A 111 -0.72 -12.33 -5.86
CA LYS A 111 -2.00 -12.81 -5.32
C LYS A 111 -3.22 -12.13 -5.95
N LEU A 112 -3.05 -11.01 -6.65
CA LEU A 112 -4.12 -10.30 -7.35
C LEU A 112 -4.34 -10.81 -8.78
N VAL A 113 -3.46 -11.68 -9.28
CA VAL A 113 -3.52 -12.24 -10.63
C VAL A 113 -4.80 -13.05 -10.80
N ARG A 114 -5.57 -12.75 -11.84
CA ARG A 114 -6.81 -13.45 -12.20
C ARG A 114 -6.59 -14.33 -13.43
N ALA A 115 -7.55 -15.21 -13.70
CA ALA A 115 -7.47 -16.17 -14.81
C ALA A 115 -7.33 -15.51 -16.19
N GLN A 116 -7.90 -14.32 -16.36
CA GLN A 116 -7.83 -13.56 -17.61
C GLN A 116 -6.50 -12.81 -17.82
N ASP A 117 -5.68 -12.65 -16.77
CA ASP A 117 -4.41 -11.91 -16.89
C ASP A 117 -3.39 -12.73 -17.68
N LYS A 118 -2.60 -12.06 -18.51
CA LYS A 118 -1.61 -12.74 -19.35
C LYS A 118 -0.27 -12.85 -18.63
N LEU A 119 0.25 -14.06 -18.50
CA LEU A 119 1.59 -14.32 -17.96
C LEU A 119 2.58 -14.57 -19.09
N THR A 120 3.73 -13.90 -19.06
CA THR A 120 4.82 -14.07 -20.02
C THR A 120 6.17 -14.06 -19.33
N THR A 121 7.15 -14.78 -19.89
CA THR A 121 8.53 -14.72 -19.41
C THR A 121 9.21 -13.47 -19.93
N LEU A 122 9.97 -12.81 -19.07
CA LEU A 122 10.88 -11.74 -19.47
C LEU A 122 12.29 -12.30 -19.63
N LYS A 123 13.13 -11.61 -20.40
CA LYS A 123 14.56 -11.94 -20.47
C LYS A 123 15.17 -11.87 -19.06
N PRO A 124 15.99 -12.86 -18.67
CA PRO A 124 16.75 -12.78 -17.44
C PRO A 124 17.64 -11.54 -17.44
N ARG A 125 17.88 -10.98 -16.25
CA ARG A 125 18.78 -9.82 -16.06
C ARG A 125 19.56 -9.95 -14.77
N ARG A 126 20.60 -9.13 -14.61
CA ARG A 126 21.32 -9.02 -13.33
C ARG A 126 20.65 -8.01 -12.39
N VAL A 127 20.43 -8.42 -11.15
CA VAL A 127 19.93 -7.59 -10.03
C VAL A 127 20.77 -7.92 -8.79
N ALA A 128 21.30 -6.91 -8.11
CA ALA A 128 22.21 -7.10 -6.96
C ALA A 128 23.33 -8.15 -7.20
N GLY A 129 23.95 -8.12 -8.38
CA GLY A 129 25.00 -9.06 -8.79
C GLY A 129 24.51 -10.46 -9.23
N ARG A 130 23.21 -10.77 -9.09
CA ARG A 130 22.64 -12.09 -9.33
C ARG A 130 21.85 -12.15 -10.63
N SER A 131 21.96 -13.27 -11.35
CA SER A 131 21.06 -13.55 -12.48
C SER A 131 19.65 -13.83 -11.95
N ALA A 132 18.65 -13.15 -12.48
CA ALA A 132 17.28 -13.23 -12.02
C ALA A 132 16.31 -13.59 -13.16
N ASP A 133 15.46 -14.59 -12.92
CA ASP A 133 14.41 -15.03 -13.85
C ASP A 133 13.28 -14.02 -13.87
N GLY A 134 12.87 -13.58 -15.06
CA GLY A 134 11.84 -12.56 -15.23
C GLY A 134 10.45 -13.11 -15.57
N LEU A 135 9.43 -12.55 -14.94
CA LEU A 135 8.01 -12.80 -15.20
C LEU A 135 7.30 -11.46 -15.39
N ARG A 136 6.47 -11.35 -16.43
CA ARG A 136 5.50 -10.26 -16.61
C ARG A 136 4.09 -10.79 -16.45
N VAL A 137 3.30 -10.10 -15.65
CA VAL A 137 1.84 -10.20 -15.61
C VAL A 137 1.28 -8.97 -16.31
N THR A 138 0.46 -9.15 -17.34
CA THR A 138 -0.27 -8.07 -18.01
C THR A 138 -1.73 -8.13 -17.56
N ALA A 139 -2.20 -7.04 -16.95
CA ALA A 139 -3.55 -6.96 -16.42
C ALA A 139 -4.56 -6.85 -17.56
N ALA A 140 -5.54 -7.75 -17.58
CA ALA A 140 -6.57 -7.80 -18.61
C ALA A 140 -7.79 -6.91 -18.30
N ASP A 141 -7.98 -6.55 -17.04
CA ASP A 141 -9.08 -5.68 -16.62
C ASP A 141 -8.93 -4.26 -17.22
N PRO A 142 -9.86 -3.79 -18.07
CA PRO A 142 -9.79 -2.45 -18.65
C PRO A 142 -10.01 -1.33 -17.63
N ASP A 143 -10.59 -1.65 -16.47
CA ASP A 143 -10.89 -0.69 -15.41
C ASP A 143 -9.66 -0.37 -14.56
N THR A 144 -8.59 -1.18 -14.61
CA THR A 144 -7.37 -0.90 -13.84
C THR A 144 -6.42 0.04 -14.56
N THR A 145 -5.79 0.93 -13.79
CA THR A 145 -4.64 1.75 -14.19
C THR A 145 -3.35 0.95 -14.27
N VAL A 146 -3.28 -0.27 -13.72
CA VAL A 146 -2.11 -1.15 -13.84
C VAL A 146 -2.12 -1.77 -15.23
N GLY A 147 -1.06 -1.54 -16.01
CA GLY A 147 -0.85 -2.19 -17.30
C GLY A 147 -0.12 -3.52 -17.16
N ALA A 148 0.97 -3.52 -16.40
CA ALA A 148 1.78 -4.71 -16.16
C ALA A 148 2.51 -4.68 -14.82
N VAL A 149 2.82 -5.88 -14.31
CA VAL A 149 3.72 -6.10 -13.18
C VAL A 149 4.85 -7.00 -13.66
N ASP A 150 6.08 -6.51 -13.55
CA ASP A 150 7.28 -7.28 -13.83
C ASP A 150 7.94 -7.70 -12.53
N VAL A 151 8.32 -8.97 -12.43
CA VAL A 151 9.00 -9.55 -11.27
C VAL A 151 10.23 -10.30 -11.76
N TRP A 152 11.40 -9.89 -11.27
CA TRP A 152 12.64 -10.67 -11.42
C TRP A 152 12.97 -11.33 -10.10
N SER A 153 13.14 -12.65 -10.11
CA SER A 153 13.40 -13.44 -8.90
C SER A 153 14.68 -14.25 -9.01
N ASP A 154 15.36 -14.41 -7.89
CA ASP A 154 16.51 -15.29 -7.76
C ASP A 154 16.12 -16.75 -8.09
N PRO A 155 16.77 -17.41 -9.06
CA PRO A 155 16.34 -18.72 -9.55
C PRO A 155 16.50 -19.84 -8.52
N SER A 156 17.47 -19.74 -7.59
CA SER A 156 17.73 -20.79 -6.59
C SER A 156 16.81 -20.69 -5.38
N THR A 157 16.53 -19.48 -4.89
CA THR A 157 15.70 -19.27 -3.70
C THR A 157 14.24 -18.96 -4.01
N GLY A 158 13.96 -18.45 -5.21
CA GLY A 158 12.66 -17.90 -5.60
C GLY A 158 12.38 -16.50 -5.04
N VAL A 159 13.29 -15.91 -4.26
CA VAL A 159 13.10 -14.59 -3.66
C VAL A 159 13.05 -13.51 -4.75
N PRO A 160 11.99 -12.68 -4.81
CA PRO A 160 11.95 -11.53 -5.71
C PRO A 160 13.08 -10.56 -5.43
N LEU A 161 13.83 -10.21 -6.46
CA LEU A 161 14.95 -9.27 -6.38
C LEU A 161 14.56 -7.88 -6.88
N GLU A 162 13.65 -7.80 -7.86
CA GLU A 162 13.15 -6.55 -8.41
C GLU A 162 11.68 -6.71 -8.82
N VAL A 163 10.88 -5.67 -8.54
CA VAL A 163 9.49 -5.55 -8.97
C VAL A 163 9.29 -4.20 -9.64
N ARG A 164 8.59 -4.20 -10.77
CA ARG A 164 8.16 -2.98 -11.45
C ARG A 164 6.66 -3.01 -11.66
N VAL A 165 5.98 -1.92 -11.35
CA VAL A 165 4.57 -1.71 -11.66
C VAL A 165 4.49 -0.66 -12.74
N VAL A 166 3.97 -1.07 -13.90
CA VAL A 166 3.86 -0.25 -15.10
C VAL A 166 2.41 0.18 -15.26
N SER A 167 2.19 1.48 -15.40
CA SER A 167 0.88 2.05 -15.67
C SER A 167 0.37 1.64 -17.06
N ARG A 168 -0.95 1.53 -17.18
CA ARG A 168 -1.61 1.25 -18.45
C ARG A 168 -1.32 2.39 -19.42
N GLY A 169 -0.97 2.02 -20.66
CA GLY A 169 -0.64 2.98 -21.71
C GLY A 169 0.77 3.59 -21.63
N THR A 170 1.60 3.20 -20.66
CA THR A 170 2.97 3.70 -20.53
C THR A 170 4.00 2.57 -20.63
N ALA A 171 5.25 2.94 -20.96
CA ALA A 171 6.40 2.01 -20.95
C ALA A 171 7.27 2.16 -19.70
N ARG A 172 7.25 3.33 -19.06
CA ARG A 172 8.04 3.63 -17.86
C ARG A 172 7.29 3.11 -16.62
N PRO A 173 7.97 2.41 -15.69
CA PRO A 173 7.34 1.96 -14.46
C PRO A 173 7.04 3.15 -13.56
N ALA A 174 5.84 3.18 -12.99
CA ALA A 174 5.45 4.19 -12.02
C ALA A 174 5.98 3.86 -10.61
N LEU A 175 6.23 2.58 -10.33
CA LEU A 175 6.89 2.11 -9.11
C LEU A 175 7.93 1.04 -9.46
N THR A 176 9.14 1.19 -8.96
CA THR A 176 10.20 0.18 -9.01
C THR A 176 10.73 -0.06 -7.60
N THR A 177 10.85 -1.31 -7.19
CA THR A 177 11.55 -1.70 -5.96
C THR A 177 12.57 -2.77 -6.31
N ARG A 178 13.82 -2.62 -5.86
CA ARG A 178 14.90 -3.56 -6.19
C ARG A 178 15.91 -3.67 -5.06
N PHE A 179 16.54 -4.84 -4.94
CA PHE A 179 17.77 -4.95 -4.16
C PHE A 179 18.94 -4.31 -4.92
N LEU A 180 19.71 -3.49 -4.21
CA LEU A 180 21.05 -3.04 -4.59
C LEU A 180 22.10 -4.04 -4.11
N GLU A 181 21.89 -4.60 -2.92
CA GLU A 181 22.69 -5.67 -2.31
C GLU A 181 21.74 -6.79 -1.90
N PHE A 182 22.12 -8.06 -2.09
CA PHE A 182 21.29 -9.18 -1.67
C PHE A 182 22.15 -10.38 -1.26
N ALA A 183 21.91 -10.89 -0.05
CA ALA A 183 22.51 -12.10 0.47
C ALA A 183 21.43 -13.10 0.89
N PRO A 184 21.32 -14.28 0.25
CA PRO A 184 20.35 -15.32 0.61
C PRO A 184 20.84 -16.13 1.82
N LYS A 185 21.00 -15.47 2.96
CA LYS A 185 21.45 -16.08 4.21
C LYS A 185 20.57 -15.64 5.37
N ARG A 186 20.64 -16.37 6.48
CA ARG A 186 20.07 -15.93 7.74
C ARG A 186 20.84 -14.70 8.27
N PRO A 187 20.16 -13.58 8.58
CA PRO A 187 20.82 -12.43 9.18
C PRO A 187 21.33 -12.72 10.60
N ALA A 188 22.32 -11.95 11.08
CA ALA A 188 22.79 -12.12 12.45
C ALA A 188 21.70 -11.70 13.46
N ALA A 189 21.58 -12.42 14.57
CA ALA A 189 20.50 -12.19 15.53
C ALA A 189 20.48 -10.78 16.12
N LYS A 190 21.66 -10.14 16.26
CA LYS A 190 21.82 -8.77 16.74
C LYS A 190 21.32 -7.71 15.76
N ASP A 191 21.31 -8.02 14.46
CA ASP A 191 20.90 -7.07 13.42
C ASP A 191 19.37 -7.06 13.29
N VAL A 192 18.72 -8.21 13.47
CA VAL A 192 17.26 -8.37 13.44
C VAL A 192 16.58 -7.81 14.69
N ALA A 193 17.25 -7.88 15.85
CA ALA A 193 16.74 -7.40 17.12
C ALA A 193 17.78 -6.46 17.76
N PRO A 194 17.92 -5.23 17.25
CA PRO A 194 18.81 -4.24 17.85
C PRO A 194 18.39 -3.98 19.29
N ARG A 195 19.37 -3.71 20.15
CA ARG A 195 19.13 -3.33 21.54
C ARG A 195 19.17 -1.81 21.61
N PRO A 196 18.02 -1.12 21.76
CA PRO A 196 18.04 0.32 21.84
C PRO A 196 18.79 0.78 23.10
N ALA A 197 19.32 2.01 23.07
CA ALA A 197 20.07 2.57 24.18
C ALA A 197 19.25 2.55 25.50
N ARG A 198 19.97 2.47 26.63
CA ARG A 198 19.32 2.57 27.94
C ARG A 198 18.69 3.96 28.08
N GLY A 199 17.44 4.01 28.54
CA GLY A 199 16.70 5.27 28.72
C GLY A 199 15.94 5.77 27.49
N LEU A 200 15.95 5.03 26.36
CA LEU A 200 15.12 5.39 25.20
C LEU A 200 13.63 5.47 25.59
N PRO A 201 12.94 6.60 25.34
CA PRO A 201 11.50 6.70 25.52
C PRO A 201 10.74 5.57 24.81
N ARG A 202 9.84 4.90 25.54
CA ARG A 202 9.04 3.79 25.02
C ARG A 202 7.55 4.08 25.15
N GLY A 203 6.83 3.97 24.05
CA GLY A 203 5.37 3.95 24.00
C GLY A 203 4.86 2.55 23.70
N THR A 204 3.66 2.23 24.20
CA THR A 204 2.88 1.09 23.69
C THR A 204 1.57 1.64 23.17
N VAL A 205 1.23 1.27 21.94
CA VAL A 205 -0.05 1.59 21.31
C VAL A 205 -0.75 0.27 21.02
N ASP A 206 -1.98 0.12 21.51
CA ASP A 206 -2.77 -1.05 21.19
C ASP A 206 -3.28 -0.93 19.74
N ALA A 207 -3.04 -1.97 18.93
CA ALA A 207 -3.45 -2.02 17.53
C ALA A 207 -4.95 -1.68 17.27
N PRO A 208 -5.89 -2.01 18.19
CA PRO A 208 -7.28 -1.58 18.05
C PRO A 208 -7.50 -0.07 18.25
N ASP A 209 -6.70 0.68 19.02
CA ASP A 209 -7.03 2.07 19.41
C ASP A 209 -6.98 3.07 18.22
N LEU A 210 -6.00 2.94 17.31
CA LEU A 210 -5.91 3.81 16.13
C LEU A 210 -7.12 3.68 15.19
N LEU A 211 -7.66 2.47 15.07
CA LEU A 211 -8.86 2.21 14.27
C LEU A 211 -10.14 2.47 15.07
N SER A 212 -10.17 2.20 16.37
CA SER A 212 -11.34 2.43 17.23
C SER A 212 -11.76 3.91 17.23
N ARG A 213 -10.79 4.83 17.14
CA ARG A 213 -11.01 6.27 16.98
C ARG A 213 -11.59 6.68 15.62
N LEU A 214 -11.31 5.93 14.55
CA LEU A 214 -11.98 6.10 13.24
C LEU A 214 -13.38 5.45 13.24
N VAL A 215 -13.52 4.33 13.95
CA VAL A 215 -14.68 3.43 13.97
C VAL A 215 -15.86 3.98 14.78
N THR A 216 -15.65 4.89 15.73
CA THR A 216 -16.75 5.39 16.59
C THR A 216 -17.73 6.31 15.84
N PHE A 217 -17.36 6.85 14.67
CA PHE A 217 -18.08 7.99 14.10
C PHE A 217 -19.05 7.69 12.94
N THR A 218 -19.11 6.48 12.40
CA THR A 218 -20.05 6.17 11.29
C THR A 218 -20.60 4.74 11.36
N ASN A 219 -21.83 4.56 11.86
CA ASN A 219 -22.62 3.32 11.73
C ASN A 219 -23.13 3.09 10.29
N LEU A 220 -22.37 3.50 9.28
CA LEU A 220 -22.80 3.42 7.88
C LEU A 220 -22.42 2.05 7.29
N ARG A 221 -23.44 1.29 6.90
CA ARG A 221 -23.25 0.02 6.18
C ARG A 221 -22.97 0.31 4.71
N LEU A 222 -21.72 0.12 4.29
CA LEU A 222 -21.36 0.19 2.87
C LEU A 222 -21.99 -0.97 2.08
N PRO A 223 -22.30 -0.80 0.78
CA PRO A 223 -22.89 -1.86 -0.07
C PRO A 223 -22.09 -3.15 -0.10
N ASP A 224 -22.76 -4.29 -0.30
CA ASP A 224 -22.09 -5.59 -0.47
C ASP A 224 -21.44 -5.74 -1.86
N ARG A 225 -21.89 -4.94 -2.83
CA ARG A 225 -21.32 -4.81 -4.16
C ARG A 225 -21.24 -3.33 -4.54
N LEU A 226 -20.19 -2.94 -5.27
CA LEU A 226 -20.02 -1.58 -5.77
C LEU A 226 -19.36 -1.61 -7.15
N THR A 227 -19.96 -1.00 -8.16
CA THR A 227 -19.50 -1.03 -9.57
C THR A 227 -19.27 -2.45 -10.10
N GLY A 228 -20.15 -3.38 -9.73
CA GLY A 228 -20.05 -4.80 -10.09
C GLY A 228 -18.94 -5.58 -9.36
N ARG A 229 -18.26 -4.99 -8.39
CA ARG A 229 -17.21 -5.63 -7.57
C ARG A 229 -17.79 -6.11 -6.25
N GLU A 230 -17.52 -7.36 -5.88
CA GLU A 230 -17.88 -7.91 -4.58
C GLU A 230 -17.05 -7.24 -3.48
N ALA A 231 -17.66 -6.98 -2.34
CA ALA A 231 -16.91 -6.63 -1.15
C ALA A 231 -15.93 -7.76 -0.77
N LEU A 232 -14.70 -7.36 -0.40
CA LEU A 232 -13.76 -8.27 0.22
C LEU A 232 -14.32 -8.75 1.57
N PRO A 233 -14.09 -10.02 1.95
CA PRO A 233 -14.48 -10.52 3.26
C PRO A 233 -13.81 -9.67 4.34
N GLY A 234 -14.62 -8.91 5.09
CA GLY A 234 -14.15 -8.08 6.20
C GLY A 234 -14.30 -8.81 7.54
N THR A 235 -13.41 -8.53 8.48
CA THR A 235 -13.63 -8.83 9.90
C THR A 235 -14.71 -7.90 10.45
N ALA A 236 -15.72 -8.45 11.13
CA ALA A 236 -16.95 -7.78 11.59
C ALA A 236 -16.78 -6.62 12.61
N SER A 237 -15.58 -6.07 12.79
CA SER A 237 -15.25 -5.11 13.86
C SER A 237 -14.51 -3.85 13.40
N VAL A 238 -14.49 -3.55 12.10
CA VAL A 238 -13.97 -2.28 11.59
C VAL A 238 -15.15 -1.54 10.99
N ALA A 239 -15.74 -0.60 11.74
CA ALA A 239 -16.71 0.29 11.12
C ALA A 239 -16.06 0.95 9.89
N SER A 240 -16.88 1.00 8.86
CA SER A 240 -16.82 1.93 7.74
C SER A 240 -15.80 1.75 6.61
N ILE A 241 -14.63 1.12 6.75
CA ILE A 241 -13.75 0.88 5.57
C ILE A 241 -14.09 -0.44 4.88
N ARG A 242 -14.39 -0.40 3.58
CA ARG A 242 -14.69 -1.59 2.77
C ARG A 242 -13.87 -1.62 1.49
N GLY A 243 -13.14 -2.72 1.30
CA GLY A 243 -12.48 -3.03 0.03
C GLY A 243 -13.41 -3.80 -0.90
N TYR A 244 -13.31 -3.58 -2.20
CA TYR A 244 -14.06 -4.27 -3.24
C TYR A 244 -13.10 -4.94 -4.23
N ALA A 245 -13.33 -6.22 -4.48
CA ALA A 245 -12.44 -7.11 -5.19
C ALA A 245 -12.46 -6.86 -6.70
N GLY A 246 -11.28 -6.58 -7.27
CA GLY A 246 -11.08 -6.43 -8.72
C GLY A 246 -9.79 -7.05 -9.25
N GLY A 247 -8.99 -7.72 -8.42
CA GLY A 247 -7.60 -8.05 -8.77
C GLY A 247 -6.76 -6.77 -8.71
N PHE A 248 -6.06 -6.42 -9.80
CA PHE A 248 -5.36 -5.14 -9.89
C PHE A 248 -6.31 -3.92 -9.87
N GLY A 249 -7.55 -4.08 -10.35
CA GLY A 249 -8.61 -3.05 -10.31
C GLY A 249 -9.44 -3.07 -9.02
N SER A 250 -8.84 -3.42 -7.89
CA SER A 250 -9.52 -3.35 -6.59
C SER A 250 -9.56 -1.90 -6.08
N LEU A 251 -10.63 -1.55 -5.35
CA LEU A 251 -10.81 -0.23 -4.76
C LEU A 251 -11.22 -0.35 -3.29
N ALA A 252 -10.95 0.67 -2.48
CA ALA A 252 -11.39 0.79 -1.10
C ALA A 252 -12.24 2.06 -0.93
N VAL A 253 -13.23 1.98 -0.04
CA VAL A 253 -14.11 3.09 0.33
C VAL A 253 -14.07 3.25 1.83
N ALA A 254 -13.92 4.49 2.29
CA ALA A 254 -13.96 4.86 3.70
C ALA A 254 -14.82 6.13 3.86
N PRO A 255 -15.95 6.11 4.60
CA PRO A 255 -16.60 7.33 5.02
C PRO A 255 -15.73 8.03 6.07
N LEU A 256 -15.66 9.34 5.97
CA LEU A 256 -14.85 10.18 6.82
C LEU A 256 -15.72 10.81 7.92
N PRO A 257 -15.15 11.04 9.13
CA PRO A 257 -15.82 11.85 10.14
C PRO A 257 -16.20 13.23 9.56
N PRO A 258 -17.40 13.78 9.84
CA PRO A 258 -17.89 14.98 9.18
C PRO A 258 -16.91 16.17 9.21
N ARG A 259 -16.31 16.43 10.39
CA ARG A 259 -15.33 17.52 10.57
C ARG A 259 -14.07 17.29 9.72
N TYR A 260 -13.55 16.06 9.70
CA TYR A 260 -12.35 15.73 8.95
C TYR A 260 -12.59 15.78 7.43
N GLY A 261 -13.74 15.27 6.98
CA GLY A 261 -14.15 15.38 5.57
C GLY A 261 -14.27 16.84 5.10
N GLN A 262 -14.92 17.70 5.89
CA GLN A 262 -15.03 19.13 5.59
C GLN A 262 -13.67 19.83 5.57
N GLN A 263 -12.79 19.52 6.53
CA GLN A 263 -11.42 20.07 6.56
C GLN A 263 -10.61 19.67 5.32
N LEU A 264 -10.69 18.41 4.89
CA LEU A 264 -9.97 17.95 3.70
C LEU A 264 -10.50 18.61 2.42
N VAL A 265 -11.82 18.75 2.28
CA VAL A 265 -12.42 19.45 1.14
C VAL A 265 -11.99 20.92 1.11
N GLY A 266 -12.07 21.61 2.25
CA GLY A 266 -11.63 23.01 2.37
C GLY A 266 -10.15 23.19 2.04
N ALA A 267 -9.27 22.38 2.62
CA ALA A 267 -7.83 22.43 2.35
C ALA A 267 -7.50 22.19 0.87
N ALA A 268 -8.22 21.27 0.22
CA ALA A 268 -8.03 21.01 -1.20
C ALA A 268 -8.50 22.19 -2.07
N GLN A 269 -9.62 22.84 -1.73
CA GLN A 269 -10.08 24.05 -2.42
C GLN A 269 -9.11 25.23 -2.24
N GLU A 270 -8.57 25.41 -1.03
CA GLU A 270 -7.53 26.40 -0.75
C GLU A 270 -6.25 26.13 -1.57
N ALA A 271 -5.92 24.86 -1.80
CA ALA A 271 -4.86 24.43 -2.70
C ALA A 271 -5.21 24.53 -4.21
N GLY A 272 -6.40 25.06 -4.55
CA GLY A 272 -6.84 25.29 -5.92
C GLY A 272 -7.56 24.10 -6.59
N ALA A 273 -7.92 23.06 -5.85
CA ALA A 273 -8.66 21.93 -6.40
C ALA A 273 -10.12 22.33 -6.72
N ALA A 274 -10.57 22.00 -7.94
CA ALA A 274 -11.93 22.30 -8.38
C ALA A 274 -12.92 21.21 -7.95
N LEU A 275 -13.97 21.61 -7.24
CA LEU A 275 -15.10 20.73 -6.96
C LEU A 275 -15.87 20.45 -8.25
N THR A 276 -16.09 19.17 -8.54
CA THR A 276 -16.85 18.73 -9.71
C THR A 276 -18.21 18.19 -9.26
N PRO A 277 -19.33 18.71 -9.79
CA PRO A 277 -20.64 18.18 -9.46
C PRO A 277 -20.81 16.76 -10.01
N LEU A 278 -21.35 15.87 -9.19
CA LEU A 278 -21.79 14.53 -9.56
C LEU A 278 -23.30 14.47 -9.52
N ARG A 279 -23.91 14.22 -10.69
CA ARG A 279 -25.36 14.10 -10.86
C ARG A 279 -25.67 12.69 -11.41
N PRO A 280 -25.82 11.69 -10.53
CA PRO A 280 -26.18 10.34 -10.96
C PRO A 280 -27.62 10.30 -11.49
N PRO A 281 -27.98 9.33 -12.36
CA PRO A 281 -29.34 9.18 -12.89
C PRO A 281 -30.40 8.93 -11.81
N ARG A 282 -29.98 8.39 -10.65
CA ARG A 282 -30.78 8.15 -9.45
C ARG A 282 -29.99 8.62 -8.24
N GLY A 283 -30.67 9.12 -7.22
CA GLY A 283 -30.03 9.64 -6.00
C GLY A 283 -29.93 11.16 -5.97
N ARG A 284 -29.41 11.70 -4.85
CA ARG A 284 -29.28 13.16 -4.66
C ARG A 284 -28.02 13.72 -5.32
N GLY A 285 -27.03 12.87 -5.58
CA GLY A 285 -25.73 13.30 -6.11
C GLY A 285 -24.85 13.94 -5.04
N GLY A 286 -23.94 14.79 -5.49
CA GLY A 286 -23.02 15.50 -4.61
C GLY A 286 -21.93 16.21 -5.40
N GLU A 287 -20.79 16.40 -4.78
CA GLU A 287 -19.60 16.99 -5.39
C GLU A 287 -18.37 16.16 -5.05
N TYR A 288 -17.38 16.16 -5.92
CA TYR A 288 -16.13 15.44 -5.66
C TYR A 288 -14.88 16.22 -6.05
N LEU A 289 -13.79 15.84 -5.41
CA LEU A 289 -12.42 16.17 -5.76
C LEU A 289 -11.73 14.88 -6.20
N MET A 290 -11.04 14.93 -7.34
CA MET A 290 -10.30 13.80 -7.88
C MET A 290 -8.81 14.09 -7.84
N LEU A 291 -8.06 13.18 -7.23
CA LEU A 291 -6.61 13.08 -7.36
C LEU A 291 -6.30 11.95 -8.34
N THR A 292 -5.77 12.32 -9.50
CA THR A 292 -5.34 11.35 -10.51
C THR A 292 -3.84 11.16 -10.51
N THR A 293 -3.38 9.91 -10.52
CA THR A 293 -1.97 9.56 -10.71
C THR A 293 -1.79 8.48 -11.76
N PRO A 294 -0.55 8.18 -12.20
CA PRO A 294 -0.32 7.09 -13.13
C PRO A 294 -0.78 5.70 -12.65
N LEU A 295 -0.86 5.42 -11.34
CA LEU A 295 -1.34 4.11 -10.84
C LEU A 295 -2.50 4.20 -9.87
N LEU A 296 -2.50 5.15 -8.92
CA LEU A 296 -3.49 5.19 -7.85
C LEU A 296 -4.35 6.43 -7.98
N ASN A 297 -5.65 6.26 -8.17
CA ASN A 297 -6.57 7.38 -8.15
C ASN A 297 -7.27 7.42 -6.79
N ALA A 298 -7.51 8.64 -6.30
CA ALA A 298 -8.24 8.89 -5.08
C ALA A 298 -9.33 9.93 -5.33
N MET A 299 -10.48 9.75 -4.69
CA MET A 299 -11.61 10.66 -4.78
C MET A 299 -12.11 10.98 -3.37
N LEU A 300 -12.26 12.27 -3.07
CA LEU A 300 -13.09 12.74 -1.96
C LEU A 300 -14.46 13.08 -2.53
N PHE A 301 -15.49 12.32 -2.17
CA PHE A 301 -16.86 12.52 -2.61
C PHE A 301 -17.73 12.99 -1.45
N HIS A 302 -18.24 14.21 -1.53
CA HIS A 302 -19.21 14.77 -0.61
C HIS A 302 -20.63 14.54 -1.13
N SER A 303 -21.39 13.66 -0.49
CA SER A 303 -22.79 13.40 -0.87
C SER A 303 -23.72 14.47 -0.31
N ASP A 304 -24.64 14.98 -1.13
CA ASP A 304 -25.61 16.02 -0.72
C ASP A 304 -26.55 15.56 0.42
N ALA A 305 -26.68 14.24 0.60
CA ALA A 305 -27.57 13.62 1.59
C ALA A 305 -26.84 12.89 2.72
N GLY A 306 -25.50 12.88 2.71
CA GLY A 306 -24.73 11.87 3.44
C GLY A 306 -23.34 12.33 3.88
N PRO A 307 -22.49 11.38 4.31
CA PRO A 307 -21.13 11.71 4.70
C PRO A 307 -20.24 11.97 3.49
N THR A 308 -19.03 12.44 3.77
CA THR A 308 -17.95 12.46 2.78
C THR A 308 -17.28 11.08 2.73
N PHE A 309 -17.04 10.57 1.54
CA PHE A 309 -16.35 9.30 1.30
C PHE A 309 -14.97 9.55 0.68
N LEU A 310 -13.96 8.85 1.17
CA LEU A 310 -12.70 8.65 0.48
C LEU A 310 -12.76 7.34 -0.30
N LEU A 311 -12.64 7.41 -1.62
CA LEU A 311 -12.51 6.27 -2.50
C LEU A 311 -11.09 6.23 -3.05
N VAL A 312 -10.43 5.08 -2.99
CA VAL A 312 -9.03 4.93 -3.47
C VAL A 312 -8.86 3.60 -4.17
N GLY A 313 -8.19 3.58 -5.32
CA GLY A 313 -7.89 2.32 -6.00
C GLY A 313 -6.98 2.49 -7.20
N ALA A 314 -6.38 1.37 -7.63
CA ALA A 314 -5.68 1.29 -8.90
C ALA A 314 -6.68 1.06 -10.05
N VAL A 315 -7.67 1.95 -10.10
CA VAL A 315 -8.79 1.94 -11.03
C VAL A 315 -8.84 3.28 -11.76
N ARG A 316 -9.37 3.29 -12.97
CA ARG A 316 -9.52 4.52 -13.73
C ARG A 316 -10.51 5.49 -13.05
N PRO A 317 -10.41 6.81 -13.30
CA PRO A 317 -11.29 7.80 -12.67
C PRO A 317 -12.78 7.52 -12.84
N GLU A 318 -13.17 6.97 -14.00
CA GLU A 318 -14.57 6.66 -14.32
C GLU A 318 -15.17 5.61 -13.36
N VAL A 319 -14.35 4.68 -12.86
CA VAL A 319 -14.76 3.67 -11.88
C VAL A 319 -15.05 4.32 -10.53
N LEU A 320 -14.23 5.28 -10.10
CA LEU A 320 -14.47 6.03 -8.85
C LEU A 320 -15.72 6.90 -8.96
N THR A 321 -15.93 7.54 -10.12
CA THR A 321 -17.15 8.33 -10.38
C THR A 321 -18.40 7.47 -10.38
N ALA A 322 -18.36 6.28 -11.01
CA ALA A 322 -19.47 5.33 -10.97
C ALA A 322 -19.74 4.83 -9.53
N ALA A 323 -18.70 4.52 -8.77
CA ALA A 323 -18.80 4.11 -7.37
C ALA A 323 -19.42 5.21 -6.50
N ALA A 324 -19.00 6.46 -6.66
CA ALA A 324 -19.61 7.60 -5.97
C ALA A 324 -21.09 7.77 -6.35
N GLY A 325 -21.45 7.55 -7.61
CA GLY A 325 -22.84 7.60 -8.06
C GLY A 325 -23.73 6.53 -7.41
N GLU A 326 -23.22 5.30 -7.28
CA GLU A 326 -23.91 4.22 -6.55
C GLU A 326 -24.02 4.50 -5.04
N LEU A 327 -23.02 5.14 -4.42
CA LEU A 327 -23.06 5.55 -3.01
C LEU A 327 -24.01 6.73 -2.75
N ALA A 328 -24.31 7.53 -3.77
CA ALA A 328 -25.21 8.68 -3.71
C ALA A 328 -26.69 8.35 -3.99
N SER A 329 -26.95 7.10 -4.41
CA SER A 329 -28.27 6.55 -4.74
C SER A 329 -29.01 6.05 -3.51
#